data_AF-A0A7K2FTT8-F1
#
_entry.id   AF-A0A7K2FTT8-F1
#
_cell.length_a   1.000
_cell.length_b   1.000
_cell.length_c   1.000
_cell.angle_alpha   90.00
_cell.angle_beta   90.00
_cell.angle_gamma   90.00
#
_symmetry.space_group_name_H-M   'P 1'
#
loop_
_entity.id
_entity.type
_entity.pdbx_description
1 polymer ?
#
loop_
_entity_poly.entity_id
_entity_poly.type
_entity_poly.pdbx_seq_one_letter_code
_entity_poly.pdbx_strand_id
1 'polypeptide(L)'
;MSQFRRSTQVSALIGAVGLSLFGSPAQALEGPAADASQNFTARIVVGDSEHSCSGVLVSQRWVLTSGSCFDPTGHPAAGAPAATTTVTVGRTDLNQTSTGAVRTAIELVPAPDRDLVLVKLNTGVAGVKPVSLATTPVSADEAVTAAGFGRTKTTWVPDTLHSGAFTAAGDSSTDIALTPAGDALICQGDAGGPVLRTNGQTQELVGVASRSWQGGCLGTPATETRTSAVATRVDDVRAWITGIVTPVPGDMNGDNKPDLVAIDNTGKLFLYPGTGTGALGARLQIGSGGWSGASVTHRGDWNGDGMEDIVAVVGGELRVYPNRGDGTLGAAIKIGTLPTTARIVGIGDTTLDGKPDLLATYDDKLYRYPGTSGTTPSVGAPVAIGSSGWNVMTLTAHGDADKDGRVDLLARDTRDGILYNYLGQPNGTFSDRTEFGHGYTVTNRPLIAGAADADRNGVADMWATAGDGTLKFYKGGSDIHGPIDGPSIQVGSGGWGSITSIS
;
A
#
# COMPACT_ATOMS: atom_id res chain seq x y z
N MET A 1 51.71 62.84 36.49
CA MET A 1 50.53 63.57 35.99
C MET A 1 49.53 62.51 35.56
N SER A 2 48.29 62.37 36.06
CA SER A 2 47.48 63.03 37.12
C SER A 2 46.72 61.90 37.89
N GLN A 3 46.37 61.94 39.19
CA GLN A 3 45.27 62.70 39.86
C GLN A 3 43.96 62.75 39.03
N PHE A 4 42.74 62.44 39.49
CA PHE A 4 42.11 62.13 40.81
C PHE A 4 40.88 61.17 40.58
N ARG A 5 40.04 60.66 41.51
CA ARG A 5 39.86 60.88 42.98
C ARG A 5 39.53 59.58 43.78
N ARG A 6 38.32 59.41 44.35
CA ARG A 6 37.78 58.28 45.17
C ARG A 6 36.24 58.38 45.29
N SER A 7 35.56 57.25 45.59
CA SER A 7 34.44 57.02 46.58
C SER A 7 33.40 55.98 46.07
N THR A 8 32.75 55.08 46.84
CA THR A 8 32.94 54.47 48.19
C THR A 8 32.05 53.21 48.36
N GLN A 9 32.53 52.17 49.08
CA GLN A 9 31.76 51.15 49.87
C GLN A 9 30.76 50.21 49.12
N VAL A 10 30.32 49.02 49.59
CA VAL A 10 30.39 48.27 50.87
C VAL A 10 30.74 46.77 50.63
N SER A 11 31.20 46.07 51.67
CA SER A 11 31.34 44.61 51.92
C SER A 11 30.18 43.69 51.41
N ALA A 12 30.25 42.35 51.39
CA ALA A 12 31.03 41.41 52.23
C ALA A 12 31.26 40.00 51.61
N LEU A 13 32.19 39.23 52.20
CA LEU A 13 32.32 37.77 52.00
C LEU A 13 31.32 36.99 52.88
N ILE A 14 30.55 36.11 52.27
CA ILE A 14 29.97 34.85 52.80
C ILE A 14 29.96 33.91 51.58
N GLY A 15 30.46 32.67 51.57
CA GLY A 15 30.48 31.63 52.60
C GLY A 15 29.57 30.50 52.09
N ALA A 16 30.16 29.44 51.52
CA ALA A 16 29.40 28.39 50.82
C ALA A 16 28.84 27.34 51.80
N VAL A 17 27.64 26.80 51.51
CA VAL A 17 27.24 25.37 51.62
C VAL A 17 25.78 25.19 51.15
N GLY A 18 25.56 24.23 50.26
CA GLY A 18 24.50 23.21 50.41
C GLY A 18 23.06 23.50 49.95
N LEU A 19 22.67 22.76 48.89
CA LEU A 19 21.29 22.35 48.52
C LEU A 19 20.30 23.48 48.14
N SER A 20 19.36 23.27 47.22
CA SER A 20 19.15 22.15 46.29
C SER A 20 18.39 22.68 45.07
N LEU A 21 18.98 22.58 43.87
CA LEU A 21 18.19 22.70 42.66
C LEU A 21 17.31 21.46 42.56
N PHE A 22 15.98 21.65 42.60
CA PHE A 22 15.02 20.64 42.16
C PHE A 22 15.07 20.56 40.63
N GLY A 23 16.20 20.13 40.09
CA GLY A 23 16.23 19.46 38.81
C GLY A 23 15.69 18.06 39.04
N SER A 24 14.45 17.80 38.60
CA SER A 24 13.99 16.43 38.44
C SER A 24 15.03 15.67 37.61
N PRO A 25 15.45 14.45 37.99
CA PRO A 25 16.31 13.66 37.13
C PRO A 25 15.56 13.44 35.81
N ALA A 26 16.18 13.79 34.68
CA ALA A 26 15.67 13.39 33.37
C ALA A 26 15.60 11.86 33.32
N GLN A 27 14.48 11.32 32.85
CA GLN A 27 14.19 9.88 32.93
C GLN A 27 14.16 9.23 31.55
N ALA A 28 14.47 7.92 31.58
CA ALA A 28 14.03 6.92 30.60
C ALA A 28 14.53 7.08 29.16
N LEU A 29 14.20 6.07 28.35
CA LEU A 29 14.00 6.30 26.93
C LEU A 29 12.58 6.81 26.80
N GLU A 30 12.44 8.10 26.57
CA GLU A 30 11.18 8.69 26.20
C GLU A 30 11.40 9.49 24.92
N GLY A 31 11.03 8.88 23.79
CA GLY A 31 10.04 9.58 22.98
C GLY A 31 8.66 9.40 23.63
N PRO A 32 7.66 10.21 23.24
CA PRO A 32 6.27 9.89 23.56
C PRO A 32 5.91 8.48 23.05
N ALA A 33 4.78 7.95 23.49
CA ALA A 33 4.16 6.81 22.80
C ALA A 33 4.11 7.13 21.29
N ALA A 34 4.57 6.20 20.46
CA ALA A 34 4.76 6.44 19.04
C ALA A 34 3.46 6.94 18.40
N ASP A 35 3.59 7.87 17.44
CA ASP A 35 2.43 8.50 16.83
C ASP A 35 1.53 7.44 16.18
N ALA A 36 0.21 7.62 16.24
CA ALA A 36 -0.74 6.66 15.66
C ALA A 36 -0.54 6.44 14.15
N SER A 37 0.09 7.39 13.45
CA SER A 37 0.55 7.26 12.05
C SER A 37 1.66 6.22 11.85
N GLN A 38 2.42 5.87 12.88
CA GLN A 38 3.50 4.87 12.81
C GLN A 38 2.99 3.42 12.97
N ASN A 39 1.68 3.20 12.85
CA ASN A 39 1.04 1.89 13.03
C ASN A 39 1.43 0.84 11.96
N PHE A 40 2.10 1.24 10.88
CA PHE A 40 2.81 0.33 9.96
C PHE A 40 3.97 -0.42 10.62
N THR A 41 4.44 0.03 11.78
CA THR A 41 5.48 -0.67 12.55
C THR A 41 4.93 -1.99 13.07
N ALA A 42 5.68 -3.06 12.86
CA ALA A 42 5.31 -4.42 13.23
C ALA A 42 6.08 -4.88 14.47
N ARG A 43 5.46 -5.72 15.30
CA ARG A 43 6.17 -6.63 16.20
C ARG A 43 6.23 -8.01 15.56
N ILE A 44 7.42 -8.57 15.48
CA ILE A 44 7.69 -9.93 14.98
C ILE A 44 8.12 -10.79 16.16
N VAL A 45 7.57 -12.00 16.27
CA VAL A 45 7.96 -13.01 17.27
C VAL A 45 8.26 -14.30 16.53
N VAL A 46 9.49 -14.81 16.65
CA VAL A 46 10.01 -15.96 15.88
C VAL A 46 10.21 -17.14 16.83
N GLY A 47 9.41 -18.19 16.67
CA GLY A 47 9.46 -19.36 17.54
C GLY A 47 8.69 -19.14 18.85
N ASP A 48 9.38 -19.27 19.98
CA ASP A 48 8.81 -18.94 21.29
C ASP A 48 8.77 -17.42 21.53
N SER A 49 8.15 -17.01 22.64
CA SER A 49 7.90 -15.60 22.92
C SER A 49 9.11 -14.80 23.39
N GLU A 50 10.28 -15.41 23.58
CA GLU A 50 11.48 -14.72 24.08
C GLU A 50 12.27 -14.03 22.95
N HIS A 51 12.21 -14.56 21.71
CA HIS A 51 12.85 -13.94 20.55
C HIS A 51 11.86 -13.09 19.75
N SER A 52 11.88 -11.77 20.01
CA SER A 52 11.09 -10.80 19.26
C SER A 52 11.91 -9.65 18.69
N CYS A 53 11.46 -9.17 17.54
CA CYS A 53 12.04 -8.07 16.77
C CYS A 53 10.93 -7.07 16.41
N SER A 54 11.34 -5.95 15.82
CA SER A 54 10.45 -5.02 15.17
C SER A 54 10.42 -5.29 13.65
N GLY A 55 9.59 -4.55 12.93
CA GLY A 55 9.43 -4.66 11.48
C GLY A 55 8.71 -3.43 10.94
N VAL A 56 8.59 -3.32 9.63
CA VAL A 56 7.80 -2.26 8.99
C VAL A 56 7.03 -2.78 7.77
N LEU A 57 5.71 -2.52 7.74
CA LEU A 57 4.85 -2.83 6.60
C LEU A 57 5.24 -1.96 5.40
N VAL A 58 5.75 -2.58 4.34
CA VAL A 58 6.15 -1.93 3.07
C VAL A 58 5.20 -2.24 1.92
N SER A 59 4.30 -3.21 2.10
CA SER A 59 3.13 -3.49 1.25
C SER A 59 2.13 -4.31 2.07
N GLN A 60 0.87 -4.39 1.62
CA GLN A 60 -0.27 -5.11 2.21
C GLN A 60 0.08 -6.39 2.98
N ARG A 61 0.98 -7.21 2.41
CA ARG A 61 1.37 -8.53 2.89
C ARG A 61 2.86 -8.68 3.12
N TRP A 62 3.61 -7.59 3.17
CA TRP A 62 5.06 -7.63 3.25
C TRP A 62 5.57 -6.69 4.31
N VAL A 63 6.23 -7.29 5.31
CA VAL A 63 6.95 -6.57 6.35
C VAL A 63 8.44 -6.69 6.06
N LEU A 64 9.14 -5.56 5.94
CA LEU A 64 10.59 -5.52 5.91
C LEU A 64 11.10 -5.51 7.36
N THR A 65 12.15 -6.28 7.63
CA THR A 65 12.82 -6.35 8.94
C THR A 65 14.29 -6.73 8.73
N SER A 66 15.08 -6.82 9.80
CA SER A 66 16.47 -7.25 9.72
C SER A 66 16.54 -8.78 9.53
N GLY A 67 17.46 -9.24 8.69
CA GLY A 67 17.70 -10.69 8.51
C GLY A 67 18.18 -11.34 9.81
N SER A 68 18.88 -10.58 10.65
CA SER A 68 19.32 -10.87 12.02
C SER A 68 18.17 -11.22 12.97
N CYS A 69 16.92 -10.90 12.61
CA CYS A 69 15.74 -11.38 13.32
C CYS A 69 15.51 -12.90 13.16
N PHE A 70 15.97 -13.51 12.05
CA PHE A 70 15.75 -14.92 11.73
C PHE A 70 17.03 -15.76 11.72
N ASP A 71 18.18 -15.15 11.39
CA ASP A 71 19.49 -15.79 11.41
C ASP A 71 20.55 -14.77 11.89
N PRO A 72 21.32 -15.04 12.97
CA PRO A 72 22.31 -14.12 13.52
C PRO A 72 23.37 -13.60 12.54
N THR A 73 23.55 -14.22 11.37
CA THR A 73 24.44 -13.74 10.30
C THR A 73 23.87 -12.59 9.46
N GLY A 74 22.57 -12.31 9.58
CA GLY A 74 21.85 -11.34 8.73
C GLY A 74 21.27 -11.94 7.45
N HIS A 75 21.52 -13.24 7.17
CA HIS A 75 21.16 -13.89 5.91
C HIS A 75 20.38 -15.20 6.13
N PRO A 76 19.10 -15.13 6.56
CA PRO A 76 18.27 -16.33 6.74
C PRO A 76 18.04 -17.07 5.42
N ALA A 77 17.66 -18.35 5.51
CA ALA A 77 17.28 -19.12 4.32
C ALA A 77 15.99 -18.56 3.69
N ALA A 78 15.96 -18.47 2.36
CA ALA A 78 14.77 -18.11 1.61
C ALA A 78 13.71 -19.22 1.64
N GLY A 79 12.43 -18.85 1.60
CA GLY A 79 11.29 -19.78 1.70
C GLY A 79 10.58 -19.70 3.05
N ALA A 80 9.93 -20.77 3.50
CA ALA A 80 9.16 -20.73 4.75
C ALA A 80 10.07 -20.50 5.98
N PRO A 81 9.65 -19.66 6.96
CA PRO A 81 10.39 -19.48 8.21
C PRO A 81 10.66 -20.82 8.92
N ALA A 82 11.89 -21.00 9.42
CA ALA A 82 12.28 -22.25 10.11
C ALA A 82 11.52 -22.49 11.43
N ALA A 83 11.02 -21.41 12.06
CA ALA A 83 10.18 -21.45 13.24
C ALA A 83 8.87 -20.68 12.98
N THR A 84 7.77 -21.14 13.60
CA THR A 84 6.47 -20.44 13.53
C THR A 84 6.65 -18.99 13.93
N THR A 85 6.33 -18.08 13.02
CA THR A 85 6.56 -16.65 13.21
C THR A 85 5.25 -15.90 13.16
N THR A 86 4.97 -15.14 14.22
CA THR A 86 3.80 -14.26 14.29
C THR A 86 4.21 -12.81 14.09
N VAL A 87 3.38 -12.07 13.38
CA VAL A 87 3.62 -10.67 13.02
C VAL A 87 2.37 -9.87 13.38
N THR A 88 2.53 -8.89 14.27
CA THR A 88 1.44 -7.97 14.68
C THR A 88 1.70 -6.61 14.08
N VAL A 89 0.74 -6.06 13.34
CA VAL A 89 0.85 -4.80 12.58
C VAL A 89 -0.43 -3.98 12.78
N GLY A 90 -0.36 -2.65 12.69
CA GLY A 90 -1.53 -1.76 12.81
C GLY A 90 -1.94 -1.41 14.23
N ARG A 91 -1.02 -1.58 15.18
CA ARG A 91 -1.23 -1.37 16.62
C ARG A 91 -0.01 -0.67 17.20
N THR A 92 -0.21 0.51 17.80
CA THR A 92 0.83 1.17 18.61
C THR A 92 0.75 0.77 20.10
N ASP A 93 -0.32 0.10 20.50
CA ASP A 93 -0.47 -0.65 21.76
C ASP A 93 -1.02 -2.03 21.40
N LEU A 94 -0.26 -3.08 21.70
CA LEU A 94 -0.55 -4.46 21.31
C LEU A 94 -1.80 -5.02 22.00
N ASN A 95 -2.23 -4.40 23.11
CA ASN A 95 -3.48 -4.74 23.79
C ASN A 95 -4.73 -4.27 23.02
N GLN A 96 -4.58 -3.36 22.05
CA GLN A 96 -5.68 -2.90 21.22
C GLN A 96 -6.02 -3.93 20.14
N THR A 97 -7.28 -4.36 20.09
CA THR A 97 -7.76 -5.35 19.10
C THR A 97 -8.72 -4.77 18.06
N SER A 98 -9.06 -3.48 18.17
CA SER A 98 -9.95 -2.76 17.26
C SER A 98 -9.30 -2.34 15.94
N THR A 99 -7.96 -2.33 15.87
CA THR A 99 -7.20 -1.97 14.68
C THR A 99 -6.07 -2.96 14.42
N GLY A 100 -5.58 -2.96 13.18
CA GLY A 100 -4.49 -3.83 12.77
C GLY A 100 -4.84 -5.31 12.88
N ALA A 101 -3.81 -6.15 12.78
CA ALA A 101 -4.00 -7.59 12.80
C ALA A 101 -2.78 -8.35 13.28
N VAL A 102 -3.02 -9.58 13.74
CA VAL A 102 -2.00 -10.61 13.90
C VAL A 102 -2.02 -11.50 12.65
N ARG A 103 -0.84 -11.83 12.14
CA ARG A 103 -0.59 -12.61 10.93
C ARG A 103 0.48 -13.65 11.18
N THR A 104 0.52 -14.68 10.34
CA THR A 104 1.60 -15.68 10.31
C THR A 104 2.50 -15.38 9.13
N ALA A 105 3.81 -15.40 9.33
CA ALA A 105 4.76 -15.33 8.22
C ALA A 105 4.80 -16.68 7.47
N ILE A 106 4.76 -16.63 6.14
CA ILE A 106 4.69 -17.82 5.27
C ILE A 106 5.88 -17.94 4.32
N GLU A 107 6.62 -16.85 4.09
CA GLU A 107 7.75 -16.80 3.15
C GLU A 107 8.73 -15.70 3.60
N LEU A 108 10.01 -15.99 3.56
CA LEU A 108 11.13 -15.08 3.75
C LEU A 108 11.83 -14.90 2.41
N VAL A 109 12.04 -13.64 2.03
CA VAL A 109 12.88 -13.27 0.88
C VAL A 109 14.03 -12.40 1.41
N PRO A 110 15.22 -12.97 1.65
CA PRO A 110 16.38 -12.24 2.16
C PRO A 110 16.91 -11.25 1.11
N ALA A 111 17.49 -10.14 1.57
CA ALA A 111 18.31 -9.29 0.72
C ALA A 111 19.65 -10.00 0.40
N PRO A 112 20.21 -9.80 -0.81
CA PRO A 112 21.40 -10.54 -1.24
C PRO A 112 22.70 -10.05 -0.57
N ASP A 113 22.75 -8.81 -0.07
CA ASP A 113 24.00 -8.10 0.25
C ASP A 113 24.02 -7.41 1.63
N ARG A 114 22.94 -7.48 2.41
CA ARG A 114 22.80 -6.77 3.70
C ARG A 114 21.79 -7.43 4.65
N ASP A 115 21.80 -6.96 5.90
CA ASP A 115 20.94 -7.41 7.01
C ASP A 115 19.47 -6.99 6.83
N LEU A 116 18.80 -7.52 5.81
CA LEU A 116 17.38 -7.29 5.50
C LEU A 116 16.69 -8.57 5.05
N VAL A 117 15.41 -8.69 5.39
CA VAL A 117 14.52 -9.74 4.87
C VAL A 117 13.10 -9.20 4.71
N LEU A 118 12.48 -9.54 3.59
CA LEU A 118 11.04 -9.35 3.37
C LEU A 118 10.28 -10.56 3.89
N VAL A 119 9.31 -10.30 4.77
CA VAL A 119 8.49 -11.30 5.45
C VAL A 119 7.08 -11.24 4.87
N LYS A 120 6.68 -12.30 4.16
CA LYS A 120 5.35 -12.41 3.57
C LYS A 120 4.34 -12.90 4.59
N LEU A 121 3.22 -12.20 4.67
CA LEU A 121 2.10 -12.52 5.56
C LEU A 121 1.10 -13.45 4.87
N ASN A 122 0.44 -14.29 5.66
CA ASN A 122 -0.58 -15.23 5.19
C ASN A 122 -1.81 -14.57 4.54
N THR A 123 -2.11 -13.32 4.88
CA THR A 123 -3.16 -12.47 4.28
C THR A 123 -2.87 -10.99 4.59
N GLY A 124 -3.54 -10.04 3.90
CA GLY A 124 -3.32 -8.59 4.02
C GLY A 124 -3.60 -8.03 5.43
N VAL A 125 -3.09 -6.83 5.71
CA VAL A 125 -3.37 -6.10 6.96
C VAL A 125 -4.31 -4.92 6.67
N ALA A 126 -5.61 -5.20 6.74
CA ALA A 126 -6.68 -4.26 6.49
C ALA A 126 -6.54 -2.92 7.25
N GLY A 127 -6.66 -1.81 6.51
CA GLY A 127 -6.72 -0.46 7.06
C GLY A 127 -5.41 0.06 7.64
N VAL A 128 -4.27 -0.56 7.32
CA VAL A 128 -2.93 -0.08 7.69
C VAL A 128 -2.19 0.31 6.42
N LYS A 129 -1.99 1.62 6.24
CA LYS A 129 -1.19 2.16 5.14
C LYS A 129 0.29 1.73 5.31
N PRO A 130 0.90 1.04 4.32
CA PRO A 130 2.33 0.78 4.31
C PRO A 130 3.15 2.08 4.26
N VAL A 131 4.38 2.05 4.78
CA VAL A 131 5.29 3.19 4.72
C VAL A 131 5.77 3.42 3.29
N SER A 132 5.94 4.68 2.88
CA SER A 132 6.62 5.00 1.63
C SER A 132 8.12 4.71 1.73
N LEU A 133 8.72 4.11 0.70
CA LEU A 133 10.17 3.92 0.65
C LEU A 133 10.86 5.23 0.24
N ALA A 134 11.96 5.59 0.91
CA ALA A 134 12.76 6.75 0.53
C ALA A 134 13.28 6.61 -0.92
N THR A 135 13.32 7.74 -1.63
CA THR A 135 13.76 7.80 -3.03
C THR A 135 15.15 8.41 -3.20
N THR A 136 15.70 8.94 -2.12
CA THR A 136 16.99 9.63 -2.03
C THR A 136 17.73 9.20 -0.77
N PRO A 137 19.09 9.17 -0.79
CA PRO A 137 19.91 8.92 0.40
C PRO A 137 19.57 9.87 1.55
N VAL A 138 19.89 9.43 2.77
CA VAL A 138 19.96 10.34 3.93
C VAL A 138 21.16 11.28 3.78
N SER A 139 20.93 12.56 4.04
CA SER A 139 22.01 13.55 4.10
C SER A 139 22.82 13.41 5.38
N ALA A 140 24.06 13.89 5.36
CA ALA A 140 24.82 14.09 6.59
C ALA A 140 24.08 15.07 7.52
N ASP A 141 24.06 14.74 8.81
CA ASP A 141 23.36 15.44 9.88
C ASP A 141 21.82 15.53 9.73
N GLU A 142 21.22 14.67 8.89
CA GLU A 142 19.76 14.62 8.71
C GLU A 142 19.05 14.09 9.98
N ALA A 143 17.98 14.77 10.40
CA ALA A 143 17.15 14.34 11.52
C ALA A 143 16.18 13.23 11.09
N VAL A 144 16.26 12.08 11.76
CA VAL A 144 15.43 10.89 11.50
C VAL A 144 14.81 10.36 12.79
N THR A 145 13.70 9.64 12.69
CA THR A 145 13.01 9.02 13.82
C THR A 145 13.03 7.50 13.67
N ALA A 146 13.56 6.79 14.67
CA ALA A 146 13.42 5.34 14.75
C ALA A 146 12.17 4.96 15.57
N ALA A 147 11.55 3.83 15.29
CA ALA A 147 10.47 3.27 16.12
C ALA A 147 10.60 1.74 16.27
N GLY A 148 10.11 1.19 17.39
CA GLY A 148 10.20 -0.24 17.68
C GLY A 148 9.51 -0.69 18.97
N PHE A 149 9.43 -2.01 19.12
CA PHE A 149 8.90 -2.74 20.28
C PHE A 149 10.01 -3.40 21.12
N GLY A 150 11.26 -2.93 20.98
CA GLY A 150 12.38 -3.42 21.77
C GLY A 150 12.32 -3.00 23.24
N ARG A 151 13.16 -3.62 24.06
CA ARG A 151 13.25 -3.33 25.50
C ARG A 151 13.58 -1.84 25.73
N THR A 152 13.02 -1.24 26.76
CA THR A 152 13.32 0.15 27.15
C THR A 152 14.44 0.21 28.18
N LYS A 153 14.65 1.35 28.86
CA LYS A 153 15.52 1.43 30.06
C LYS A 153 14.94 0.69 31.28
N THR A 154 13.63 0.36 31.27
CA THR A 154 12.88 -0.14 32.43
C THR A 154 11.98 -1.35 32.16
N THR A 155 11.63 -1.62 30.90
CA THR A 155 10.72 -2.71 30.49
C THR A 155 11.42 -3.68 29.54
N TRP A 156 11.36 -4.98 29.82
CA TRP A 156 11.99 -6.02 28.98
C TRP A 156 11.26 -6.27 27.66
N VAL A 157 9.93 -6.27 27.68
CA VAL A 157 9.07 -6.50 26.51
C VAL A 157 7.91 -5.50 26.62
N PRO A 158 7.98 -4.32 25.99
CA PRO A 158 6.88 -3.38 26.03
C PRO A 158 5.75 -3.81 25.08
N ASP A 159 4.51 -3.64 25.54
CA ASP A 159 3.32 -3.77 24.69
C ASP A 159 3.01 -2.50 23.89
N THR A 160 3.72 -1.40 24.16
CA THR A 160 3.58 -0.12 23.46
C THR A 160 4.72 0.09 22.48
N LEU A 161 4.40 0.66 21.31
CA LEU A 161 5.38 1.12 20.34
C LEU A 161 6.05 2.40 20.87
N HIS A 162 7.37 2.40 20.88
CA HIS A 162 8.19 3.54 21.26
C HIS A 162 8.89 4.13 20.03
N SER A 163 9.18 5.42 20.06
CA SER A 163 10.00 6.09 19.04
C SER A 163 11.08 6.96 19.68
N GLY A 164 12.10 7.32 18.89
CA GLY A 164 13.22 8.14 19.33
C GLY A 164 13.85 8.90 18.18
N ALA A 165 14.33 10.11 18.46
CA ALA A 165 14.98 10.97 17.48
C ALA A 165 16.49 10.67 17.38
N PHE A 166 17.02 10.67 16.16
CA PHE A 166 18.42 10.44 15.84
C PHE A 166 18.89 11.43 14.77
N THR A 167 20.19 11.65 14.72
CA THR A 167 20.89 12.29 13.62
C THR A 167 21.60 11.20 12.81
N ALA A 168 21.29 11.13 11.51
CA ALA A 168 21.98 10.26 10.56
C ALA A 168 23.31 10.91 10.16
N ALA A 169 24.40 10.14 10.15
CA ALA A 169 25.72 10.63 9.72
C ALA A 169 25.87 10.70 8.17
N GLY A 170 24.76 10.64 7.43
CA GLY A 170 24.73 10.38 5.99
C GLY A 170 24.74 8.88 5.67
N ASP A 171 24.88 8.58 4.39
CA ASP A 171 24.84 7.22 3.85
C ASP A 171 26.25 6.61 3.68
N SER A 172 26.40 5.34 4.08
CA SER A 172 27.43 4.46 3.53
C SER A 172 26.84 3.60 2.41
N SER A 173 27.62 2.64 1.89
CA SER A 173 27.16 1.75 0.81
C SER A 173 25.94 0.90 1.20
N THR A 174 25.80 0.52 2.48
CA THR A 174 24.74 -0.40 2.94
C THR A 174 24.13 -0.02 4.28
N ASP A 175 24.77 0.86 5.05
CA ASP A 175 24.40 1.22 6.43
C ASP A 175 24.29 2.73 6.62
N ILE A 176 23.45 3.14 7.59
CA ILE A 176 23.27 4.49 8.09
C ILE A 176 23.70 4.48 9.57
N ALA A 177 24.73 5.25 9.91
CA ALA A 177 25.14 5.43 11.30
C ALA A 177 24.23 6.46 11.99
N LEU A 178 23.72 6.10 13.18
CA LEU A 178 22.74 6.88 13.93
C LEU A 178 23.34 7.34 15.28
N THR A 179 23.32 8.65 15.48
CA THR A 179 23.64 9.29 16.76
C THR A 179 22.34 9.69 17.46
N PRO A 180 22.05 9.24 18.68
CA PRO A 180 20.80 9.60 19.36
C PRO A 180 20.74 11.10 19.69
N ALA A 181 19.56 11.67 19.54
CA ALA A 181 19.26 13.01 20.03
C ALA A 181 18.70 12.92 21.45
N GLY A 182 19.35 13.60 22.41
CA GLY A 182 18.95 13.58 23.81
C GLY A 182 19.06 12.17 24.40
N ASP A 183 17.94 11.65 24.92
CA ASP A 183 17.87 10.40 25.67
C ASP A 183 17.54 9.16 24.82
N ALA A 184 17.47 9.27 23.48
CA ALA A 184 17.11 8.17 22.57
C ALA A 184 18.15 7.02 22.51
N LEU A 185 17.68 5.82 22.15
CA LEU A 185 18.44 4.56 22.02
C LEU A 185 17.68 3.63 21.06
N ILE A 186 18.39 2.67 20.51
CA ILE A 186 17.83 1.47 19.88
C ILE A 186 18.33 0.30 20.74
N CYS A 187 17.43 -0.57 21.18
CA CYS A 187 17.71 -1.64 22.13
C CYS A 187 17.40 -3.02 21.51
N GLN A 188 17.70 -4.11 22.22
CA GLN A 188 17.33 -5.46 21.78
C GLN A 188 15.80 -5.55 21.57
N GLY A 189 15.40 -6.07 20.40
CA GLY A 189 14.01 -6.11 19.93
C GLY A 189 13.59 -4.93 19.05
N ASP A 190 14.35 -3.83 19.00
CA ASP A 190 14.14 -2.74 18.02
C ASP A 190 14.75 -3.04 16.65
N ALA A 191 15.62 -4.06 16.55
CA ALA A 191 16.11 -4.55 15.27
C ALA A 191 14.94 -4.93 14.37
N GLY A 192 15.00 -4.53 13.09
CA GLY A 192 13.89 -4.57 12.16
C GLY A 192 12.94 -3.36 12.18
N GLY A 193 13.03 -2.50 13.19
CA GLY A 193 12.19 -1.30 13.32
C GLY A 193 12.50 -0.22 12.27
N PRO A 194 11.51 0.55 11.82
CA PRO A 194 11.72 1.58 10.80
C PRO A 194 12.56 2.75 11.31
N VAL A 195 13.41 3.28 10.44
CA VAL A 195 14.06 4.59 10.57
C VAL A 195 13.51 5.50 9.48
N LEU A 196 12.95 6.63 9.91
CA LEU A 196 12.04 7.44 9.13
C LEU A 196 12.55 8.87 8.95
N ARG A 197 12.54 9.33 7.70
CA ARG A 197 12.53 10.76 7.36
C ARG A 197 11.08 11.25 7.42
N THR A 198 10.85 12.47 7.92
CA THR A 198 9.52 13.10 7.90
C THR A 198 9.52 14.35 7.02
N ASN A 199 8.79 14.28 5.91
CA ASN A 199 8.63 15.36 4.93
C ASN A 199 7.20 15.94 5.07
N GLY A 200 7.04 16.94 5.93
CA GLY A 200 5.73 17.52 6.25
C GLY A 200 4.85 16.53 7.02
N GLN A 201 3.83 15.96 6.37
CA GLN A 201 2.98 14.90 6.94
C GLN A 201 3.34 13.50 6.44
N THR A 202 4.30 13.37 5.51
CA THR A 202 4.70 12.08 4.91
C THR A 202 5.89 11.51 5.66
N GLN A 203 5.84 10.21 5.97
CA GLN A 203 6.97 9.46 6.52
C GLN A 203 7.57 8.55 5.43
N GLU A 204 8.89 8.64 5.25
CA GLU A 204 9.67 7.84 4.30
C GLU A 204 10.63 6.93 5.06
N LEU A 205 10.62 5.63 4.73
CA LEU A 205 11.56 4.65 5.24
C LEU A 205 12.93 4.82 4.57
N VAL A 206 13.88 5.38 5.32
CA VAL A 206 15.28 5.55 4.88
C VAL A 206 16.15 4.36 5.26
N GLY A 207 15.79 3.65 6.33
CA GLY A 207 16.53 2.48 6.80
C GLY A 207 15.74 1.63 7.79
N VAL A 208 16.30 0.50 8.15
CA VAL A 208 15.76 -0.44 9.15
C VAL A 208 16.81 -0.64 10.24
N ALA A 209 16.45 -0.46 11.51
CA ALA A 209 17.38 -0.65 12.62
C ALA A 209 17.99 -2.06 12.59
N SER A 210 19.32 -2.18 12.68
CA SER A 210 20.03 -3.47 12.64
C SER A 210 20.73 -3.75 13.98
N ARG A 211 21.57 -2.82 14.44
CA ARG A 211 22.47 -3.04 15.58
C ARG A 211 22.73 -1.78 16.39
N SER A 212 23.05 -1.92 17.67
CA SER A 212 23.42 -0.79 18.53
C SER A 212 24.34 -1.22 19.67
N TRP A 213 24.94 -0.24 20.34
CA TRP A 213 25.82 -0.48 21.49
C TRP A 213 25.09 -0.81 22.81
N GLN A 214 23.75 -0.71 22.85
CA GLN A 214 22.90 -1.07 24.00
C GLN A 214 23.14 -0.30 25.31
N GLY A 215 24.04 0.69 25.36
CA GLY A 215 24.31 1.47 26.57
C GLY A 215 23.07 2.19 27.07
N GLY A 216 22.70 1.97 28.33
CA GLY A 216 21.47 2.49 28.94
C GLY A 216 20.20 1.66 28.73
N CYS A 217 20.18 0.65 27.86
CA CYS A 217 19.07 -0.31 27.75
C CYS A 217 18.97 -1.19 29.01
N LEU A 218 17.77 -1.67 29.35
CA LEU A 218 17.57 -2.55 30.50
C LEU A 218 18.41 -3.83 30.39
N GLY A 219 19.10 -4.19 31.47
CA GLY A 219 19.96 -5.39 31.53
C GLY A 219 21.37 -5.18 30.97
N THR A 220 21.66 -4.05 30.32
CA THR A 220 23.04 -3.70 29.92
C THR A 220 23.84 -3.23 31.14
N PRO A 221 25.10 -3.67 31.33
CA PRO A 221 25.98 -3.15 32.38
C PRO A 221 26.21 -1.64 32.26
N ALA A 222 26.16 -0.91 33.37
CA ALA A 222 26.35 0.55 33.40
C ALA A 222 27.75 1.03 32.92
N THR A 223 28.69 0.11 32.70
CA THR A 223 30.00 0.37 32.08
C THR A 223 29.93 0.53 30.57
N GLU A 224 28.88 0.05 29.91
CA GLU A 224 28.62 0.33 28.50
C GLU A 224 27.85 1.65 28.39
N THR A 225 28.55 2.68 27.95
CA THR A 225 28.04 4.06 27.86
C THR A 225 27.78 4.51 26.43
N ARG A 226 28.07 3.67 25.43
CA ARG A 226 27.84 4.01 24.02
C ARG A 226 26.38 3.77 23.66
N THR A 227 25.80 4.76 23.00
CA THR A 227 24.35 4.84 22.73
C THR A 227 24.03 4.86 21.23
N SER A 228 25.04 5.04 20.37
CA SER A 228 24.90 5.02 18.91
C SER A 228 24.38 3.68 18.37
N ALA A 229 23.73 3.76 17.22
CA ALA A 229 23.15 2.63 16.51
C ALA A 229 23.51 2.66 15.03
N VAL A 230 23.16 1.59 14.31
CA VAL A 230 23.27 1.48 12.87
C VAL A 230 21.97 0.88 12.33
N ALA A 231 21.45 1.49 11.27
CA ALA A 231 20.36 0.98 10.47
C ALA A 231 20.87 0.56 9.10
N THR A 232 20.30 -0.49 8.53
CA THR A 232 20.57 -0.92 7.16
C THR A 232 19.76 -0.07 6.19
N ARG A 233 20.43 0.42 5.14
CA ARG A 233 19.93 1.37 4.15
C ARG A 233 18.90 0.75 3.20
N VAL A 234 17.89 1.53 2.82
CA VAL A 234 16.71 1.07 2.03
C VAL A 234 16.58 1.71 0.65
N ASP A 235 17.05 2.94 0.42
CA ASP A 235 16.81 3.68 -0.84
C ASP A 235 17.46 3.02 -2.08
N ASP A 236 18.64 2.42 -1.91
CA ASP A 236 19.38 1.74 -2.99
C ASP A 236 18.87 0.32 -3.27
N VAL A 237 18.21 -0.32 -2.31
CA VAL A 237 17.51 -1.62 -2.48
C VAL A 237 16.02 -1.48 -2.81
N ARG A 238 15.53 -0.26 -3.04
CA ARG A 238 14.13 0.01 -3.40
C ARG A 238 13.65 -0.86 -4.56
N ALA A 239 14.46 -1.03 -5.61
CA ALA A 239 14.11 -1.83 -6.78
C ALA A 239 13.92 -3.33 -6.46
N TRP A 240 14.71 -3.87 -5.52
CA TRP A 240 14.54 -5.24 -5.01
C TRP A 240 13.22 -5.35 -4.23
N ILE A 241 12.93 -4.39 -3.34
CA ILE A 241 11.67 -4.37 -2.59
C ILE A 241 10.48 -4.29 -3.53
N THR A 242 10.40 -3.27 -4.39
CA THR A 242 9.26 -3.08 -5.29
C THR A 242 9.11 -4.22 -6.30
N GLY A 243 10.21 -4.82 -6.77
CA GLY A 243 10.17 -6.01 -7.62
C GLY A 243 9.51 -7.25 -6.99
N ILE A 244 9.37 -7.28 -5.66
CA ILE A 244 8.72 -8.36 -4.90
C ILE A 244 7.33 -7.95 -4.40
N VAL A 245 7.15 -6.69 -3.97
CA VAL A 245 5.98 -6.28 -3.17
C VAL A 245 4.94 -5.43 -3.92
N THR A 246 5.15 -5.15 -5.22
CA THR A 246 4.21 -4.39 -6.05
C THR A 246 2.84 -5.09 -6.10
N PRO A 247 1.72 -4.38 -5.81
CA PRO A 247 0.37 -4.93 -5.92
C PRO A 247 0.06 -5.43 -7.33
N VAL A 248 -0.68 -6.54 -7.43
CA VAL A 248 -1.20 -7.01 -8.72
C VAL A 248 -2.45 -6.21 -9.07
N PRO A 249 -2.57 -5.62 -10.28
CA PRO A 249 -3.78 -4.93 -10.68
C PRO A 249 -5.01 -5.85 -10.61
N GLY A 250 -6.06 -5.39 -9.93
CA GLY A 250 -7.29 -6.15 -9.68
C GLY A 250 -7.23 -7.13 -8.50
N ASP A 251 -6.12 -7.23 -7.77
CA ASP A 251 -6.08 -8.01 -6.53
C ASP A 251 -6.83 -7.28 -5.41
N MET A 252 -8.05 -7.73 -5.11
CA MET A 252 -8.93 -7.13 -4.10
C MET A 252 -8.93 -7.91 -2.78
N ASN A 253 -8.40 -9.14 -2.77
CA ASN A 253 -8.34 -10.01 -1.59
C ASN A 253 -6.92 -10.18 -1.01
N GLY A 254 -5.92 -9.62 -1.69
CA GLY A 254 -4.51 -9.64 -1.35
C GLY A 254 -3.78 -10.94 -1.74
N ASP A 255 -4.36 -11.88 -2.49
CA ASP A 255 -3.70 -13.16 -2.82
C ASP A 255 -2.79 -13.13 -4.05
N ASN A 256 -2.49 -11.92 -4.55
CA ASN A 256 -1.57 -11.63 -5.65
C ASN A 256 -2.09 -12.20 -6.99
N LYS A 257 -3.41 -12.10 -7.21
CA LYS A 257 -4.14 -12.53 -8.40
C LYS A 257 -5.24 -11.50 -8.71
N PRO A 258 -5.54 -11.20 -9.98
CA PRO A 258 -6.68 -10.36 -10.32
C PRO A 258 -8.00 -11.06 -9.98
N ASP A 259 -8.88 -10.33 -9.29
CA ASP A 259 -10.25 -10.72 -8.96
C ASP A 259 -11.25 -10.10 -9.95
N LEU A 260 -12.51 -10.58 -9.91
CA LEU A 260 -13.65 -9.95 -10.59
C LEU A 260 -14.65 -9.40 -9.57
N VAL A 261 -15.15 -8.18 -9.78
CA VAL A 261 -16.25 -7.59 -9.00
C VAL A 261 -17.54 -7.66 -9.80
N ALA A 262 -18.66 -8.07 -9.18
CA ALA A 262 -19.94 -8.19 -9.87
C ALA A 262 -21.15 -7.78 -9.04
N ILE A 263 -22.16 -7.22 -9.70
CA ILE A 263 -23.48 -6.91 -9.10
C ILE A 263 -24.52 -7.89 -9.64
N ASP A 264 -25.28 -8.53 -8.76
CA ASP A 264 -26.41 -9.38 -9.16
C ASP A 264 -27.75 -8.62 -9.26
N ASN A 265 -28.74 -9.26 -9.88
CA ASN A 265 -30.09 -8.73 -10.07
C ASN A 265 -30.88 -8.50 -8.76
N THR A 266 -30.34 -8.86 -7.59
CA THR A 266 -30.89 -8.51 -6.28
C THR A 266 -30.31 -7.20 -5.73
N GLY A 267 -29.35 -6.59 -6.45
CA GLY A 267 -28.69 -5.34 -6.06
C GLY A 267 -27.61 -5.55 -4.99
N LYS A 268 -26.97 -6.72 -4.99
CA LYS A 268 -25.85 -7.08 -4.11
C LYS A 268 -24.53 -7.06 -4.85
N LEU A 269 -23.46 -6.68 -4.16
CA LEU A 269 -22.09 -6.68 -4.68
C LEU A 269 -21.34 -7.92 -4.20
N PHE A 270 -20.61 -8.56 -5.11
CA PHE A 270 -19.79 -9.74 -4.86
C PHE A 270 -18.37 -9.55 -5.40
N LEU A 271 -17.41 -10.09 -4.65
CA LEU A 271 -16.06 -10.35 -5.12
C LEU A 271 -15.97 -11.82 -5.56
N TYR A 272 -15.32 -12.09 -6.67
CA TYR A 272 -15.00 -13.42 -7.15
C TYR A 272 -13.47 -13.55 -7.16
N PRO A 273 -12.87 -14.25 -6.17
CA PRO A 273 -11.43 -14.37 -6.08
C PRO A 273 -10.80 -15.01 -7.32
N GLY A 274 -9.72 -14.45 -7.83
CA GLY A 274 -8.94 -15.00 -8.93
C GLY A 274 -8.27 -16.31 -8.56
N THR A 275 -8.14 -17.22 -9.52
CA THR A 275 -7.29 -18.43 -9.33
C THR A 275 -5.86 -18.23 -9.84
N GLY A 276 -5.61 -17.17 -10.63
CA GLY A 276 -4.35 -16.97 -11.35
C GLY A 276 -4.20 -17.90 -12.56
N THR A 277 -5.31 -18.41 -13.09
CA THR A 277 -5.39 -19.21 -14.34
C THR A 277 -6.51 -18.72 -15.27
N GLY A 278 -6.98 -17.48 -15.07
CA GLY A 278 -8.19 -16.94 -15.70
C GLY A 278 -9.52 -17.46 -15.14
N ALA A 279 -9.51 -18.53 -14.32
CA ALA A 279 -10.70 -19.01 -13.63
C ALA A 279 -10.95 -18.26 -12.30
N LEU A 280 -12.19 -18.31 -11.81
CA LEU A 280 -12.64 -17.66 -10.58
C LEU A 280 -13.05 -18.67 -9.50
N GLY A 281 -12.81 -18.31 -8.24
CA GLY A 281 -13.16 -19.08 -7.05
C GLY A 281 -14.58 -18.85 -6.55
N ALA A 282 -14.84 -19.28 -5.31
CA ALA A 282 -16.13 -19.10 -4.65
C ALA A 282 -16.34 -17.62 -4.26
N ARG A 283 -17.46 -17.03 -4.71
CA ARG A 283 -17.75 -15.61 -4.49
C ARG A 283 -17.98 -15.24 -3.03
N LEU A 284 -17.50 -14.06 -2.64
CA LEU A 284 -17.72 -13.41 -1.35
C LEU A 284 -18.73 -12.26 -1.51
N GLN A 285 -19.71 -12.13 -0.62
CA GLN A 285 -20.67 -11.03 -0.66
C GLN A 285 -20.08 -9.80 0.05
N ILE A 286 -19.61 -8.81 -0.72
CA ILE A 286 -18.94 -7.60 -0.22
C ILE A 286 -19.88 -6.39 -0.09
N GLY A 287 -21.08 -6.46 -0.66
CA GLY A 287 -22.14 -5.46 -0.46
C GLY A 287 -23.52 -6.13 -0.31
N SER A 288 -24.17 -5.88 0.83
CA SER A 288 -25.41 -6.58 1.23
C SER A 288 -26.69 -6.11 0.53
N GLY A 289 -26.66 -4.94 -0.13
CA GLY A 289 -27.79 -4.37 -0.88
C GLY A 289 -27.49 -2.94 -1.33
N GLY A 290 -28.41 -2.36 -2.12
CA GLY A 290 -28.33 -0.96 -2.57
C GLY A 290 -27.57 -0.74 -3.89
N TRP A 291 -26.99 -1.78 -4.50
CA TRP A 291 -26.17 -1.68 -5.73
C TRP A 291 -26.99 -1.79 -7.02
N SER A 292 -28.32 -1.87 -6.94
CA SER A 292 -29.20 -2.00 -8.11
C SER A 292 -29.02 -0.81 -9.07
N GLY A 293 -28.66 -1.11 -10.32
CA GLY A 293 -28.41 -0.10 -11.36
C GLY A 293 -27.13 0.72 -11.19
N ALA A 294 -26.25 0.36 -10.25
CA ALA A 294 -24.96 1.03 -10.09
C ALA A 294 -24.01 0.75 -11.27
N SER A 295 -23.12 1.71 -11.55
CA SER A 295 -21.90 1.45 -12.32
C SER A 295 -20.78 1.27 -11.31
N VAL A 296 -20.11 0.11 -11.32
CA VAL A 296 -18.98 -0.21 -10.45
C VAL A 296 -17.73 -0.42 -11.28
N THR A 297 -16.57 -0.06 -10.72
CA THR A 297 -15.24 -0.31 -11.27
C THR A 297 -14.23 -0.44 -10.14
N HIS A 298 -13.06 -1.02 -10.41
CA HIS A 298 -11.87 -0.88 -9.57
C HIS A 298 -10.75 -0.22 -10.41
N ARG A 299 -9.48 -0.51 -10.16
CA ARG A 299 -8.27 0.23 -10.60
C ARG A 299 -7.96 1.48 -9.79
N GLY A 300 -6.73 1.51 -9.28
CA GLY A 300 -6.10 2.66 -8.66
C GLY A 300 -6.32 2.76 -7.15
N ASP A 301 -5.32 3.34 -6.48
CA ASP A 301 -5.29 3.59 -5.04
C ASP A 301 -5.87 4.98 -4.73
N TRP A 302 -7.12 5.01 -4.25
CA TRP A 302 -7.82 6.27 -3.96
C TRP A 302 -7.62 6.70 -2.51
N ASN A 303 -7.60 5.78 -1.54
CA ASN A 303 -7.42 6.11 -0.13
C ASN A 303 -5.93 6.37 0.26
N GLY A 304 -4.99 6.00 -0.61
CA GLY A 304 -3.55 6.13 -0.46
C GLY A 304 -2.87 5.02 0.35
N ASP A 305 -3.47 3.84 0.52
CA ASP A 305 -2.96 2.71 1.33
C ASP A 305 -2.25 1.60 0.53
N GLY A 306 -2.05 1.82 -0.77
CA GLY A 306 -1.36 0.90 -1.68
C GLY A 306 -2.24 -0.24 -2.23
N MET A 307 -3.56 -0.18 -2.08
CA MET A 307 -4.51 -1.12 -2.71
C MET A 307 -5.27 -0.51 -3.88
N GLU A 308 -5.80 -1.33 -4.78
CA GLU A 308 -6.90 -0.87 -5.62
C GLU A 308 -8.18 -0.74 -4.79
N ASP A 309 -8.87 0.40 -4.90
CA ASP A 309 -10.18 0.62 -4.29
C ASP A 309 -11.33 0.34 -5.27
N ILE A 310 -12.53 0.09 -4.75
CA ILE A 310 -13.75 0.07 -5.57
C ILE A 310 -14.28 1.50 -5.71
N VAL A 311 -14.57 1.92 -6.93
CA VAL A 311 -15.28 3.17 -7.24
C VAL A 311 -16.64 2.83 -7.82
N ALA A 312 -17.71 3.48 -7.36
CA ALA A 312 -19.04 3.28 -7.92
C ALA A 312 -19.90 4.54 -7.97
N VAL A 313 -20.74 4.63 -9.01
CA VAL A 313 -21.89 5.53 -9.04
C VAL A 313 -23.12 4.76 -8.61
N VAL A 314 -23.69 5.12 -7.45
CA VAL A 314 -24.92 4.51 -6.93
C VAL A 314 -25.93 5.60 -6.61
N GLY A 315 -27.03 5.65 -7.37
CA GLY A 315 -28.05 6.70 -7.26
C GLY A 315 -27.56 8.09 -7.70
N GLY A 316 -26.54 8.16 -8.55
CA GLY A 316 -25.88 9.40 -8.98
C GLY A 316 -24.78 9.90 -8.03
N GLU A 317 -24.65 9.36 -6.82
CA GLU A 317 -23.50 9.67 -5.96
C GLU A 317 -22.29 8.81 -6.36
N LEU A 318 -21.18 9.48 -6.70
CA LEU A 318 -19.89 8.86 -6.97
C LEU A 318 -19.15 8.65 -5.63
N ARG A 319 -18.78 7.42 -5.33
CA ARG A 319 -18.15 7.04 -4.07
C ARG A 319 -16.95 6.11 -4.29
N VAL A 320 -15.94 6.29 -3.46
CA VAL A 320 -14.85 5.32 -3.22
C VAL A 320 -15.27 4.42 -2.06
N TYR A 321 -15.01 3.12 -2.18
CA TYR A 321 -15.18 2.13 -1.13
C TYR A 321 -13.79 1.57 -0.84
N PRO A 322 -13.13 2.03 0.25
CA PRO A 322 -11.79 1.59 0.60
C PRO A 322 -11.69 0.07 0.61
N ASN A 323 -10.75 -0.48 -0.16
CA ASN A 323 -10.42 -1.89 -0.07
C ASN A 323 -9.70 -2.17 1.27
N ARG A 324 -9.70 -3.42 1.70
CA ARG A 324 -9.02 -3.90 2.91
C ARG A 324 -8.05 -5.04 2.66
N GLY A 325 -7.94 -5.55 1.43
CA GLY A 325 -6.94 -6.56 1.08
C GLY A 325 -7.16 -7.90 1.81
N ASP A 326 -8.41 -8.13 2.22
CA ASP A 326 -8.91 -9.34 2.87
C ASP A 326 -10.29 -9.76 2.32
N GLY A 327 -10.71 -9.17 1.20
CA GLY A 327 -12.04 -9.37 0.60
C GLY A 327 -13.16 -8.61 1.32
N THR A 328 -12.86 -7.60 2.13
CA THR A 328 -13.85 -6.70 2.75
C THR A 328 -13.67 -5.24 2.32
N LEU A 329 -14.68 -4.40 2.57
CA LEU A 329 -14.67 -2.97 2.24
C LEU A 329 -14.77 -2.09 3.49
N GLY A 330 -14.16 -0.92 3.44
CA GLY A 330 -14.34 0.18 4.38
C GLY A 330 -15.63 0.96 4.18
N ALA A 331 -15.81 2.01 4.98
CA ALA A 331 -16.95 2.91 4.85
C ALA A 331 -16.83 3.74 3.55
N ALA A 332 -17.94 3.88 2.81
CA ALA A 332 -17.96 4.58 1.54
C ALA A 332 -17.67 6.09 1.71
N ILE A 333 -16.75 6.61 0.92
CA ILE A 333 -16.37 8.02 0.88
C ILE A 333 -17.00 8.65 -0.36
N LYS A 334 -17.88 9.64 -0.20
CA LYS A 334 -18.47 10.37 -1.32
C LYS A 334 -17.44 11.35 -1.90
N ILE A 335 -17.09 11.15 -3.17
CA ILE A 335 -16.12 11.96 -3.91
C ILE A 335 -16.76 12.88 -4.96
N GLY A 336 -18.05 12.68 -5.28
CA GLY A 336 -18.77 13.54 -6.22
C GLY A 336 -20.23 13.16 -6.45
N THR A 337 -20.83 13.80 -7.45
CA THR A 337 -22.17 13.49 -7.98
C THR A 337 -22.10 13.50 -9.51
N LEU A 338 -22.67 12.49 -10.15
CA LEU A 338 -22.76 12.32 -11.61
C LEU A 338 -24.21 12.10 -12.03
N PRO A 339 -24.57 12.29 -13.32
CA PRO A 339 -25.86 11.87 -13.85
C PRO A 339 -26.14 10.38 -13.54
N THR A 340 -27.39 10.01 -13.28
CA THR A 340 -27.77 8.60 -13.02
C THR A 340 -27.60 7.70 -14.25
N THR A 341 -27.48 8.29 -15.44
CA THR A 341 -27.12 7.62 -16.69
C THR A 341 -25.63 7.32 -16.81
N ALA A 342 -24.78 7.90 -15.96
CA ALA A 342 -23.33 7.77 -16.10
C ALA A 342 -22.85 6.32 -15.98
N ARG A 343 -21.85 5.97 -16.78
CA ARG A 343 -21.02 4.77 -16.60
C ARG A 343 -19.60 5.20 -16.32
N ILE A 344 -18.90 4.43 -15.48
CA ILE A 344 -17.53 4.74 -15.06
C ILE A 344 -16.59 3.56 -15.27
N VAL A 345 -15.31 3.87 -15.52
CA VAL A 345 -14.21 2.90 -15.60
C VAL A 345 -12.98 3.53 -14.93
N GLY A 346 -12.39 2.85 -13.95
CA GLY A 346 -11.10 3.22 -13.39
C GLY A 346 -9.99 2.86 -14.37
N ILE A 347 -9.06 3.78 -14.59
CA ILE A 347 -7.94 3.63 -15.54
C ILE A 347 -6.58 3.71 -14.85
N GLY A 348 -6.54 3.60 -13.51
CA GLY A 348 -5.31 3.78 -12.74
C GLY A 348 -4.70 5.15 -12.96
N ASP A 349 -3.40 5.30 -12.71
CA ASP A 349 -2.66 6.53 -12.99
C ASP A 349 -2.25 6.60 -14.47
N THR A 350 -3.11 7.16 -15.33
CA THR A 350 -2.83 7.27 -16.77
C THR A 350 -1.95 8.49 -17.09
N THR A 351 -1.93 9.49 -16.21
CA THR A 351 -1.11 10.70 -16.36
C THR A 351 0.32 10.58 -15.80
N LEU A 352 0.59 9.54 -15.00
CA LEU A 352 1.84 9.34 -14.24
C LEU A 352 2.10 10.44 -13.20
N ASP A 353 1.03 10.95 -12.56
CA ASP A 353 1.10 11.97 -11.49
C ASP A 353 1.09 11.39 -10.06
N GLY A 354 1.02 10.06 -9.95
CA GLY A 354 0.97 9.29 -8.71
C GLY A 354 -0.44 9.09 -8.15
N LYS A 355 -1.50 9.38 -8.90
CA LYS A 355 -2.90 9.30 -8.45
C LYS A 355 -3.79 8.62 -9.50
N PRO A 356 -4.91 8.00 -9.09
CA PRO A 356 -5.83 7.38 -10.03
C PRO A 356 -6.62 8.42 -10.84
N ASP A 357 -6.76 8.17 -12.14
CA ASP A 357 -7.73 8.81 -13.03
C ASP A 357 -9.01 7.93 -13.15
N LEU A 358 -10.15 8.58 -13.37
CA LEU A 358 -11.44 7.92 -13.62
C LEU A 358 -12.03 8.38 -14.96
N LEU A 359 -12.52 7.44 -15.76
CA LEU A 359 -13.37 7.76 -16.91
C LEU A 359 -14.84 7.76 -16.53
N ALA A 360 -15.61 8.67 -17.11
CA ALA A 360 -17.06 8.62 -17.09
C ALA A 360 -17.66 8.93 -18.46
N THR A 361 -18.68 8.16 -18.87
CA THR A 361 -19.52 8.45 -20.03
C THR A 361 -20.91 8.89 -19.61
N TYR A 362 -21.35 10.04 -20.11
CA TYR A 362 -22.70 10.59 -19.98
C TYR A 362 -22.89 11.69 -21.04
N ASP A 363 -24.14 12.05 -21.36
CA ASP A 363 -24.50 13.08 -22.36
C ASP A 363 -23.77 12.93 -23.71
N ASP A 364 -23.63 11.67 -24.16
CA ASP A 364 -22.92 11.21 -25.37
C ASP A 364 -21.40 11.46 -25.40
N LYS A 365 -20.81 11.88 -24.28
CA LYS A 365 -19.39 12.24 -24.18
C LYS A 365 -18.60 11.28 -23.31
N LEU A 366 -17.28 11.34 -23.48
CA LEU A 366 -16.30 10.75 -22.57
C LEU A 366 -15.55 11.85 -21.83
N TYR A 367 -15.49 11.72 -20.51
CA TYR A 367 -14.79 12.61 -19.61
C TYR A 367 -13.72 11.84 -18.84
N ARG A 368 -12.54 12.45 -18.66
CA ARG A 368 -11.57 12.06 -17.63
C ARG A 368 -11.76 12.95 -16.40
N TYR A 369 -11.78 12.32 -15.24
CA TYR A 369 -11.74 12.95 -13.93
C TYR A 369 -10.36 12.68 -13.32
N PRO A 370 -9.48 13.68 -13.22
CA PRO A 370 -8.24 13.55 -12.47
C PRO A 370 -8.57 13.30 -11.01
N GLY A 371 -8.08 12.21 -10.42
CA GLY A 371 -8.31 11.91 -9.01
C GLY A 371 -7.35 12.63 -8.08
N THR A 372 -7.54 12.41 -6.79
CA THR A 372 -6.56 12.68 -5.76
C THR A 372 -6.61 11.57 -4.73
N SER A 373 -5.45 10.94 -4.54
CA SER A 373 -5.26 9.85 -3.59
C SER A 373 -4.96 10.38 -2.18
N GLY A 374 -5.43 9.68 -1.15
CA GLY A 374 -5.20 10.00 0.26
C GLY A 374 -6.45 9.78 1.12
N THR A 375 -6.35 10.02 2.42
CA THR A 375 -7.43 9.73 3.40
C THR A 375 -8.74 10.48 3.14
N THR A 376 -8.69 11.56 2.35
CA THR A 376 -9.85 12.25 1.79
C THR A 376 -9.75 12.25 0.27
N PRO A 377 -10.09 11.13 -0.41
CA PRO A 377 -10.05 11.06 -1.87
C PRO A 377 -11.01 12.09 -2.48
N SER A 378 -10.71 12.52 -3.70
CA SER A 378 -11.59 13.39 -4.48
C SER A 378 -11.34 13.26 -5.97
N VAL A 379 -12.23 13.84 -6.78
CA VAL A 379 -12.01 14.06 -8.22
C VAL A 379 -12.03 15.55 -8.53
N GLY A 380 -11.14 15.95 -9.45
CA GLY A 380 -11.08 17.30 -10.00
C GLY A 380 -12.18 17.60 -11.02
N ALA A 381 -12.07 18.75 -11.67
CA ALA A 381 -12.99 19.13 -12.73
C ALA A 381 -12.87 18.18 -13.94
N PRO A 382 -13.99 17.74 -14.56
CA PRO A 382 -13.95 16.83 -15.70
C PRO A 382 -13.33 17.46 -16.93
N VAL A 383 -12.41 16.74 -17.56
CA VAL A 383 -11.83 17.05 -18.86
C VAL A 383 -12.57 16.25 -19.92
N ALA A 384 -13.23 16.92 -20.86
CA ALA A 384 -13.87 16.23 -22.00
C ALA A 384 -12.79 15.72 -22.95
N ILE A 385 -12.70 14.41 -23.12
CA ILE A 385 -11.73 13.74 -24.02
C ILE A 385 -12.41 13.03 -25.20
N GLY A 386 -13.75 12.94 -25.19
CA GLY A 386 -14.57 12.49 -26.31
C GLY A 386 -15.83 13.34 -26.46
N SER A 387 -16.07 13.89 -27.64
CA SER A 387 -17.08 14.95 -27.87
C SER A 387 -18.49 14.44 -28.24
N SER A 388 -18.60 13.25 -28.82
CA SER A 388 -19.85 12.56 -29.19
C SER A 388 -19.58 11.07 -29.47
N GLY A 389 -20.64 10.27 -29.58
CA GLY A 389 -20.61 8.85 -29.95
C GLY A 389 -20.32 7.87 -28.81
N TRP A 390 -20.28 8.33 -27.56
CA TRP A 390 -19.93 7.49 -26.40
C TRP A 390 -21.14 6.88 -25.69
N ASN A 391 -22.37 7.31 -26.00
CA ASN A 391 -23.59 6.73 -25.41
C ASN A 391 -23.83 5.25 -25.82
N VAL A 392 -23.26 4.81 -26.95
CA VAL A 392 -23.32 3.44 -27.48
C VAL A 392 -22.12 2.59 -27.09
N MET A 393 -21.13 3.15 -26.38
CA MET A 393 -19.90 2.45 -26.02
C MET A 393 -19.99 1.85 -24.62
N THR A 394 -19.67 0.57 -24.50
CA THR A 394 -19.36 -0.07 -23.20
C THR A 394 -17.86 -0.13 -23.04
N LEU A 395 -17.34 0.47 -21.97
CA LEU A 395 -15.91 0.65 -21.74
C LEU A 395 -15.39 -0.34 -20.69
N THR A 396 -14.13 -0.74 -20.80
CA THR A 396 -13.39 -1.42 -19.72
C THR A 396 -11.88 -1.23 -19.86
N ALA A 397 -11.16 -1.19 -18.73
CA ALA A 397 -9.71 -1.04 -18.67
C ALA A 397 -9.06 -2.41 -18.48
N HIS A 398 -8.44 -2.93 -19.54
CA HIS A 398 -7.82 -4.25 -19.52
C HIS A 398 -6.41 -4.28 -18.91
N GLY A 399 -5.68 -3.17 -18.98
CA GLY A 399 -4.32 -3.03 -18.47
C GLY A 399 -3.43 -2.36 -19.51
N ASP A 400 -2.12 -2.46 -19.29
CA ASP A 400 -1.09 -2.04 -20.23
C ASP A 400 -0.84 -3.18 -21.25
N ALA A 401 -1.36 -3.03 -22.47
CA ALA A 401 -1.33 -4.09 -23.48
C ALA A 401 -0.10 -3.98 -24.42
N ASP A 402 0.37 -2.76 -24.71
CA ASP A 402 1.55 -2.53 -25.55
C ASP A 402 2.88 -2.39 -24.76
N LYS A 403 2.79 -2.30 -23.43
CA LYS A 403 3.89 -2.24 -22.45
C LYS A 403 4.62 -0.89 -22.41
N ASP A 404 3.91 0.21 -22.71
CA ASP A 404 4.42 1.58 -22.57
C ASP A 404 4.37 2.13 -21.11
N GLY A 405 3.70 1.41 -20.20
CA GLY A 405 3.50 1.81 -18.80
C GLY A 405 2.18 2.53 -18.52
N ARG A 406 1.24 2.57 -19.47
CA ARG A 406 -0.09 3.21 -19.33
C ARG A 406 -1.21 2.19 -19.46
N VAL A 407 -2.40 2.56 -19.00
CA VAL A 407 -3.58 1.70 -19.12
C VAL A 407 -4.30 1.96 -20.44
N ASP A 408 -4.55 0.88 -21.17
CA ASP A 408 -5.27 0.87 -22.44
C ASP A 408 -6.77 0.56 -22.27
N LEU A 409 -7.57 1.15 -23.14
CA LEU A 409 -9.03 1.14 -23.07
C LEU A 409 -9.64 0.25 -24.15
N LEU A 410 -10.41 -0.75 -23.72
CA LEU A 410 -11.33 -1.47 -24.60
C LEU A 410 -12.70 -0.79 -24.62
N ALA A 411 -13.28 -0.61 -25.81
CA ALA A 411 -14.62 -0.10 -26.01
C ALA A 411 -15.43 -0.98 -26.99
N ARG A 412 -16.52 -1.57 -26.50
CA ARG A 412 -17.51 -2.27 -27.33
C ARG A 412 -18.57 -1.29 -27.83
N ASP A 413 -18.72 -1.17 -29.14
CA ASP A 413 -19.90 -0.56 -29.75
C ASP A 413 -21.09 -1.50 -29.61
N THR A 414 -22.13 -1.06 -28.89
CA THR A 414 -23.30 -1.88 -28.58
C THR A 414 -24.24 -2.11 -29.77
N ARG A 415 -24.03 -1.42 -30.90
CA ARG A 415 -24.90 -1.50 -32.09
C ARG A 415 -24.57 -2.71 -32.97
N ASP A 416 -23.29 -3.00 -33.15
CA ASP A 416 -22.76 -4.05 -34.03
C ASP A 416 -21.90 -5.09 -33.28
N GLY A 417 -21.44 -4.79 -32.07
CA GLY A 417 -20.57 -5.66 -31.29
C GLY A 417 -19.11 -5.63 -31.76
N ILE A 418 -18.67 -4.56 -32.42
CA ILE A 418 -17.25 -4.31 -32.65
C ILE A 418 -16.61 -3.86 -31.35
N LEU A 419 -15.51 -4.52 -30.98
CA LEU A 419 -14.65 -4.22 -29.86
C LEU A 419 -13.42 -3.48 -30.39
N TYR A 420 -13.20 -2.27 -29.90
CA TYR A 420 -12.07 -1.42 -30.26
C TYR A 420 -11.07 -1.35 -29.11
N ASN A 421 -9.78 -1.27 -29.43
CA ASN A 421 -8.73 -0.87 -28.50
C ASN A 421 -8.32 0.58 -28.76
N TYR A 422 -8.00 1.30 -27.70
CA TYR A 422 -7.45 2.65 -27.71
C TYR A 422 -6.24 2.67 -26.76
N LEU A 423 -5.06 2.97 -27.30
CA LEU A 423 -3.82 2.97 -26.53
C LEU A 423 -3.73 4.21 -25.63
N GLY A 424 -3.21 4.06 -24.42
CA GLY A 424 -2.96 5.17 -23.50
C GLY A 424 -2.02 6.22 -24.11
N GLN A 425 -2.12 7.48 -23.69
CA GLN A 425 -1.28 8.57 -24.21
C GLN A 425 -0.67 9.42 -23.08
N PRO A 426 0.53 10.04 -23.28
CA PRO A 426 1.24 10.78 -22.24
C PRO A 426 0.52 11.98 -21.60
N ASN A 427 -0.54 12.48 -22.23
CA ASN A 427 -1.40 13.57 -21.74
C ASN A 427 -2.62 13.06 -20.94
N GLY A 428 -2.74 11.75 -20.73
CA GLY A 428 -3.93 11.10 -20.17
C GLY A 428 -5.15 11.15 -21.11
N THR A 429 -4.94 11.10 -22.43
CA THR A 429 -5.98 10.76 -23.41
C THR A 429 -5.70 9.37 -24.00
N PHE A 430 -6.39 8.99 -25.07
CA PHE A 430 -6.14 7.75 -25.78
C PHE A 430 -5.90 8.00 -27.27
N SER A 431 -5.37 6.99 -27.98
CA SER A 431 -5.14 7.00 -29.42
C SER A 431 -6.44 7.04 -30.23
N ASP A 432 -6.31 7.16 -31.56
CA ASP A 432 -7.39 6.73 -32.45
C ASP A 432 -7.68 5.24 -32.26
N ARG A 433 -8.95 4.86 -32.45
CA ARG A 433 -9.43 3.50 -32.20
C ARG A 433 -8.94 2.51 -33.26
N THR A 434 -8.48 1.34 -32.83
CA THR A 434 -8.16 0.20 -33.70
C THR A 434 -9.18 -0.91 -33.47
N GLU A 435 -9.63 -1.61 -34.52
CA GLU A 435 -10.48 -2.79 -34.32
C GLU A 435 -9.67 -3.89 -33.61
N PHE A 436 -10.13 -4.21 -32.39
CA PHE A 436 -9.58 -5.29 -31.58
C PHE A 436 -10.33 -6.59 -31.83
N GLY A 437 -11.63 -6.53 -32.14
CA GLY A 437 -12.38 -7.67 -32.64
C GLY A 437 -13.85 -7.38 -32.91
N HIS A 438 -14.63 -8.41 -33.25
CA HIS A 438 -16.05 -8.26 -33.59
C HIS A 438 -16.90 -9.46 -33.13
N GLY A 439 -18.22 -9.30 -33.16
CA GLY A 439 -19.18 -10.32 -32.72
C GLY A 439 -19.57 -10.25 -31.23
N TYR A 440 -18.98 -9.32 -30.48
CA TYR A 440 -19.26 -9.02 -29.07
C TYR A 440 -20.59 -8.28 -28.88
N THR A 441 -21.66 -8.71 -29.57
CA THR A 441 -22.99 -8.09 -29.46
C THR A 441 -23.52 -8.22 -28.02
N VAL A 442 -24.40 -7.31 -27.60
CA VAL A 442 -25.03 -7.37 -26.27
C VAL A 442 -25.86 -8.64 -26.02
N THR A 443 -26.21 -9.39 -27.07
CA THR A 443 -26.83 -10.72 -26.97
C THR A 443 -25.78 -11.81 -26.74
N ASN A 444 -24.69 -11.80 -27.53
CA ASN A 444 -23.65 -12.83 -27.44
C ASN A 444 -22.81 -12.69 -26.17
N ARG A 445 -22.46 -11.45 -25.81
CA ARG A 445 -21.68 -11.06 -24.64
C ARG A 445 -22.33 -9.87 -23.94
N PRO A 446 -23.32 -10.08 -23.04
CA PRO A 446 -24.05 -9.00 -22.39
C PRO A 446 -23.15 -8.01 -21.64
N LEU A 447 -22.25 -8.54 -20.81
CA LEU A 447 -21.25 -7.79 -20.03
C LEU A 447 -19.83 -8.24 -20.37
N ILE A 448 -18.89 -7.30 -20.32
CA ILE A 448 -17.43 -7.47 -20.51
C ILE A 448 -16.68 -6.74 -19.38
N ALA A 449 -15.53 -7.27 -18.96
CA ALA A 449 -14.61 -6.66 -18.00
C ALA A 449 -13.16 -7.04 -18.33
N GLY A 450 -12.24 -6.08 -18.29
CA GLY A 450 -10.81 -6.28 -18.45
C GLY A 450 -10.22 -6.91 -17.19
N ALA A 451 -9.53 -8.04 -17.34
CA ALA A 451 -9.18 -8.93 -16.24
C ALA A 451 -7.77 -8.69 -15.65
N ALA A 452 -7.04 -7.66 -16.12
CA ALA A 452 -5.59 -7.55 -15.92
C ALA A 452 -4.87 -8.84 -16.36
N ASP A 453 -3.74 -9.21 -15.77
CA ASP A 453 -3.01 -10.45 -16.06
C ASP A 453 -3.55 -11.62 -15.21
N ALA A 454 -4.77 -12.07 -15.52
CA ALA A 454 -5.54 -13.02 -14.71
C ALA A 454 -5.06 -14.47 -14.82
N ASP A 455 -4.31 -14.83 -15.88
CA ASP A 455 -3.60 -16.11 -15.96
C ASP A 455 -2.07 -16.04 -15.77
N ARG A 456 -1.55 -14.85 -15.44
CA ARG A 456 -0.15 -14.60 -15.06
C ARG A 456 0.87 -14.88 -16.17
N ASN A 457 0.49 -14.60 -17.42
CA ASN A 457 1.36 -14.68 -18.60
C ASN A 457 2.07 -13.35 -18.92
N GLY A 458 1.78 -12.27 -18.18
CA GLY A 458 2.30 -10.94 -18.43
C GLY A 458 1.61 -10.21 -19.59
N VAL A 459 0.33 -10.47 -19.85
CA VAL A 459 -0.50 -9.78 -20.86
C VAL A 459 -1.89 -9.51 -20.29
N ALA A 460 -2.53 -8.42 -20.71
CA ALA A 460 -3.90 -8.08 -20.32
C ALA A 460 -4.94 -9.06 -20.90
N ASP A 461 -5.78 -9.63 -20.03
CA ASP A 461 -6.86 -10.56 -20.31
C ASP A 461 -8.26 -9.88 -20.26
N MET A 462 -9.32 -10.63 -20.56
CA MET A 462 -10.72 -10.17 -20.41
C MET A 462 -11.67 -11.30 -19.93
N TRP A 463 -12.63 -10.96 -19.09
CA TRP A 463 -13.80 -11.79 -18.80
C TRP A 463 -15.05 -11.24 -19.51
N ALA A 464 -15.93 -12.13 -19.95
CA ALA A 464 -17.25 -11.75 -20.45
C ALA A 464 -18.32 -12.79 -20.10
N THR A 465 -19.48 -12.30 -19.66
CA THR A 465 -20.69 -13.13 -19.60
C THR A 465 -21.11 -13.50 -21.02
N ALA A 466 -21.68 -14.68 -21.23
CA ALA A 466 -22.22 -15.10 -22.53
C ALA A 466 -23.75 -15.26 -22.50
N GLY A 467 -24.37 -15.17 -23.67
CA GLY A 467 -25.83 -15.30 -23.84
C GLY A 467 -26.41 -16.67 -23.43
N ASP A 468 -25.56 -17.67 -23.22
CA ASP A 468 -25.89 -18.99 -22.64
C ASP A 468 -25.97 -18.98 -21.09
N GLY A 469 -25.71 -17.83 -20.44
CA GLY A 469 -25.72 -17.67 -18.99
C GLY A 469 -24.43 -18.12 -18.27
N THR A 470 -23.34 -18.33 -19.02
CA THR A 470 -22.02 -18.72 -18.52
C THR A 470 -21.05 -17.52 -18.46
N LEU A 471 -19.87 -17.73 -17.85
CA LEU A 471 -18.73 -16.80 -17.94
C LEU A 471 -17.64 -17.39 -18.83
N LYS A 472 -17.12 -16.59 -19.74
CA LYS A 472 -15.97 -16.91 -20.60
C LYS A 472 -14.76 -16.05 -20.19
N PHE A 473 -13.58 -16.66 -20.20
CA PHE A 473 -12.27 -16.03 -20.04
C PHE A 473 -11.58 -15.96 -21.40
N TYR A 474 -10.99 -14.81 -21.70
CA TYR A 474 -10.26 -14.50 -22.91
C TYR A 474 -8.82 -14.17 -22.53
N LYS A 475 -7.91 -15.05 -22.93
CA LYS A 475 -6.47 -14.90 -22.71
C LYS A 475 -5.90 -13.84 -23.67
N GLY A 476 -5.13 -12.90 -23.14
CA GLY A 476 -4.37 -11.92 -23.89
C GLY A 476 -3.17 -12.53 -24.63
N GLY A 477 -2.74 -11.89 -25.71
CA GLY A 477 -1.54 -12.28 -26.45
C GLY A 477 -1.04 -11.16 -27.37
N SER A 478 0.21 -11.29 -27.83
CA SER A 478 0.96 -10.22 -28.53
C SER A 478 0.38 -9.77 -29.87
N ASP A 479 -0.41 -10.62 -30.53
CA ASP A 479 -0.92 -10.39 -31.89
C ASP A 479 -2.43 -10.70 -32.00
N ILE A 480 -3.17 -10.70 -30.88
CA ILE A 480 -4.58 -11.12 -30.86
C ILE A 480 -5.50 -9.97 -31.28
N HIS A 481 -5.55 -9.70 -32.58
CA HIS A 481 -6.80 -9.24 -33.20
C HIS A 481 -7.82 -10.38 -33.12
N GLY A 482 -8.89 -10.19 -32.34
CA GLY A 482 -9.93 -11.18 -32.09
C GLY A 482 -10.92 -11.33 -33.25
N PRO A 483 -10.99 -12.48 -33.95
CA PRO A 483 -12.14 -12.80 -34.80
C PRO A 483 -13.40 -13.05 -33.96
N ILE A 484 -14.54 -13.23 -34.65
CA ILE A 484 -15.85 -13.64 -34.09
C ILE A 484 -15.69 -14.58 -32.89
N ASP A 485 -16.19 -14.18 -31.71
CA ASP A 485 -16.19 -15.01 -30.49
C ASP A 485 -14.83 -15.68 -30.23
N GLY A 486 -13.76 -14.88 -30.21
CA GLY A 486 -12.36 -15.30 -30.11
C GLY A 486 -12.07 -16.37 -29.03
N PRO A 487 -10.95 -17.12 -29.18
CA PRO A 487 -10.67 -18.33 -28.41
C PRO A 487 -10.77 -18.07 -26.91
N SER A 488 -11.74 -18.72 -26.27
CA SER A 488 -12.11 -18.46 -24.89
C SER A 488 -12.41 -19.74 -24.13
N ILE A 489 -12.20 -19.69 -22.80
CA ILE A 489 -12.39 -20.80 -21.88
C ILE A 489 -13.64 -20.52 -21.05
N GLN A 490 -14.56 -21.48 -20.94
CA GLN A 490 -15.68 -21.33 -20.01
C GLN A 490 -15.18 -21.52 -18.57
N VAL A 491 -15.24 -20.45 -17.78
CA VAL A 491 -14.77 -20.39 -16.39
C VAL A 491 -15.91 -20.27 -15.37
N GLY A 492 -17.15 -20.09 -15.82
CA GLY A 492 -18.34 -20.11 -14.96
C GLY A 492 -19.48 -20.88 -15.62
N SER A 493 -20.03 -21.89 -14.96
CA SER A 493 -20.99 -22.85 -15.56
C SER A 493 -22.47 -22.45 -15.49
N GLY A 494 -22.83 -21.41 -14.74
CA GLY A 494 -24.20 -20.92 -14.63
C GLY A 494 -24.35 -19.77 -13.64
N GLY A 495 -25.52 -19.15 -13.61
CA GLY A 495 -25.84 -18.00 -12.74
C GLY A 495 -25.33 -16.64 -13.24
N TRP A 496 -24.53 -16.60 -14.31
CA TRP A 496 -24.03 -15.34 -14.87
C TRP A 496 -25.09 -14.53 -15.61
N GLY A 497 -26.17 -15.18 -16.06
CA GLY A 497 -27.37 -14.50 -16.58
C GLY A 497 -28.17 -13.69 -15.54
N SER A 498 -27.89 -13.83 -14.24
CA SER A 498 -28.44 -12.95 -13.19
C SER A 498 -27.51 -11.82 -12.76
N ILE A 499 -26.34 -11.67 -13.39
CA ILE A 499 -25.40 -10.58 -13.13
C ILE A 499 -25.78 -9.39 -14.02
N THR A 500 -25.81 -8.20 -13.44
CA THR A 500 -26.21 -6.94 -14.12
C THR A 500 -25.04 -5.99 -14.39
N SER A 501 -23.91 -6.20 -13.73
CA SER A 501 -22.65 -5.47 -13.97
C SER A 501 -21.48 -6.34 -13.50
N ILE A 502 -20.38 -6.26 -14.23
CA ILE A 502 -19.06 -6.78 -13.84
C ILE A 502 -18.02 -5.68 -14.02
N SER A 503 -16.94 -5.74 -13.25
CA SER A 503 -15.68 -5.02 -13.47
C SER A 503 -14.52 -5.93 -13.14
#